data_AF-A0A6J6C941-F1
#
_entry.id   AF-A0A6J6C941-F1
#
_cell.length_a   1.000
_cell.length_b   1.000
_cell.length_c   1.000
_cell.angle_alpha   90.00
_cell.angle_beta   90.00
_cell.angle_gamma   90.00
#
_symmetry.space_group_name_H-M   'P 1'
#
loop_
_entity.id
_entity.type
_entity.pdbx_description
1 polymer ?
#
loop_
_entity_poly.entity_id
_entity_poly.type
_entity_poly.pdbx_seq_one_letter_code
_entity_poly.pdbx_strand_id
1 'polypeptide(L)' 'MQGKGTSYPALEFLTPVKGPNLSQICVEIGSGQKNALQGAQSYQKDLQKQSQQLGLAGW' A
#
# COMPACT_ATOMS: atom_id res chain seq x y z
N MET A 1 -1.08 7.77 -30.12
CA MET A 1 -1.24 8.41 -28.80
C MET A 1 -0.42 7.59 -27.80
N GLN A 2 0.73 8.10 -27.36
CA GLN A 2 1.55 7.43 -26.34
C GLN A 2 0.85 7.60 -24.99
N GLY A 3 0.12 6.57 -24.57
CA GLY A 3 -0.46 6.51 -23.23
C GLY A 3 0.68 6.46 -22.23
N LYS A 4 0.93 7.57 -21.55
CA LYS A 4 1.89 7.72 -20.45
C LYS A 4 1.56 6.65 -19.42
N GLY A 5 2.29 5.52 -19.44
CA GLY A 5 2.11 4.46 -18.47
C GLY A 5 2.41 5.04 -17.09
N THR A 6 1.39 5.22 -16.26
CA THR A 6 1.54 5.63 -14.86
C THR A 6 2.02 4.44 -14.04
N SER A 7 3.20 3.91 -14.38
CA SER A 7 3.91 2.99 -13.49
C SER A 7 4.55 3.84 -12.39
N TYR A 8 3.92 3.83 -11.23
CA TYR A 8 4.48 4.34 -10.00
C TYR A 8 5.06 3.14 -9.21
N PRO A 9 6.18 3.29 -8.48
CA PRO A 9 6.64 2.25 -7.58
C PRO A 9 5.50 1.87 -6.61
N ALA A 10 5.29 0.57 -6.42
CA ALA A 10 4.37 0.11 -5.38
C ALA A 10 4.81 0.71 -4.03
N LEU A 11 3.86 1.12 -3.19
CA LEU A 11 4.18 1.80 -1.94
C LEU A 11 5.18 1.01 -1.07
N GLU A 12 5.20 -0.33 -1.18
CA GLU A 12 6.16 -1.20 -0.48
C GLU A 12 7.64 -0.89 -0.76
N PHE A 13 7.95 -0.21 -1.86
CA PHE A 13 9.31 0.22 -2.22
C PHE A 13 9.66 1.61 -1.70
N LEU A 14 8.68 2.34 -1.18
CA LEU A 14 8.86 3.68 -0.62
C LEU A 14 8.89 3.66 0.91
N THR A 15 8.71 2.48 1.52
CA THR A 15 8.46 2.35 2.96
C THR A 15 9.48 1.39 3.59
N PRO A 16 10.13 1.75 4.72
CA PRO A 16 11.06 0.84 5.42
C PRO A 16 10.38 -0.42 5.96
N VAL A 17 9.05 -0.47 5.95
CA VAL A 17 8.24 -1.57 6.42
C VAL A 17 7.28 -1.97 5.32
N LYS A 18 7.18 -3.27 5.05
CA LYS A 18 6.11 -3.83 4.22
C LYS A 18 4.92 -4.13 5.12
N GLY A 19 3.80 -3.43 4.90
CA GLY A 19 2.57 -3.68 5.66
C GLY A 19 2.15 -5.16 5.56
N PRO A 20 1.92 -5.87 6.68
CA PRO A 20 1.63 -7.31 6.68
C PRO A 20 0.36 -7.67 5.89
N ASN A 21 -0.57 -6.73 5.69
CA ASN A 21 -1.83 -6.98 5.01
C ASN A 21 -1.78 -6.74 3.49
N LEU A 22 -0.62 -6.42 2.92
CA LEU A 22 -0.48 -6.09 1.48
C LEU A 22 -1.09 -7.17 0.57
N SER A 23 -0.76 -8.45 0.80
CA SER A 23 -1.25 -9.55 -0.04
C SER A 23 -2.78 -9.64 -0.02
N GLN A 24 -3.40 -9.46 1.15
CA GLN A 24 -4.85 -9.47 1.28
C GLN A 24 -5.49 -8.27 0.56
N ILE A 25 -4.89 -7.08 0.71
CA ILE A 25 -5.34 -5.87 0.01
C ILE A 25 -5.28 -6.06 -1.52
N CYS A 26 -4.22 -6.68 -2.03
CA CYS A 26 -4.11 -7.01 -3.46
C CYS A 26 -5.21 -7.96 -3.93
N VAL A 27 -5.56 -8.98 -3.13
CA VAL A 27 -6.66 -9.90 -3.43
C VAL A 27 -8.01 -9.18 -3.42
N GLU A 28 -8.26 -8.29 -2.47
CA GLU A 28 -9.49 -7.49 -2.39
C GLU A 28 -9.65 -6.56 -3.60
N ILE A 29 -8.55 -5.95 -4.07
CA ILE A 29 -8.57 -5.13 -5.29
C ILE A 29 -8.78 -6.01 -6.52
N GLY A 30 -8.03 -7.11 -6.65
CA GLY A 30 -8.10 -8.02 -7.79
C GLY A 30 -9.45 -8.74 -7.94
N SER A 31 -10.16 -8.93 -6.83
CA SER A 31 -11.53 -9.48 -6.81
C SER A 31 -12.63 -8.42 -6.91
N GLY A 32 -12.28 -7.14 -6.98
CA GLY A 32 -13.23 -6.02 -7.08
C GLY A 32 -13.96 -5.68 -5.78
N GLN A 33 -13.57 -6.25 -4.64
CA GLN A 33 -14.13 -5.92 -3.32
C GLN A 33 -13.73 -4.51 -2.86
N LYS A 34 -12.56 -4.03 -3.30
CA LYS A 34 -12.08 -2.67 -3.08
C LYS A 34 -11.60 -2.07 -4.39
N ASN A 35 -11.77 -0.76 -4.55
CA ASN A 35 -11.09 -0.06 -5.63
C ASN A 35 -9.62 0.24 -5.25
N ALA A 36 -8.79 0.57 -6.24
CA ALA A 36 -7.36 0.81 -6.06
C ALA A 36 -7.06 1.92 -5.02
N LEU A 37 -7.88 2.97 -4.96
CA LEU A 37 -7.71 4.07 -4.00
C LEU A 37 -7.98 3.61 -2.56
N GLN A 38 -9.04 2.84 -2.34
CA GLN A 38 -9.36 2.24 -1.04
C GLN A 38 -8.27 1.27 -0.58
N GLY A 39 -7.71 0.50 -1.52
CA GLY A 39 -6.57 -0.37 -1.25
C GLY A 39 -5.33 0.39 -0.80
N ALA A 40 -4.95 1.46 -1.51
CA ALA A 40 -3.82 2.31 -1.14
C ALA A 40 -4.00 2.98 0.24
N GLN A 41 -5.21 3.46 0.56
CA GLN A 41 -5.53 4.02 1.88
C GLN A 41 -5.45 2.96 2.99
N SER A 42 -5.93 1.74 2.72
CA SER A 42 -5.83 0.62 3.65
C SER A 42 -4.37 0.27 3.91
N TYR A 43 -3.56 0.28 2.86
CA TYR A 43 -2.12 0.01 2.95
C TYR A 43 -1.39 1.10 3.75
N GLN A 44 -1.68 2.38 3.53
CA GLN A 44 -1.11 3.47 4.32
C GLN A 44 -1.40 3.33 5.82
N LYS A 45 -2.62 2.96 6.19
CA LYS A 45 -2.99 2.75 7.60
C LYS A 45 -2.24 1.57 8.22
N ASP A 46 -2.04 0.50 7.45
CA ASP A 46 -1.29 -0.68 7.86
C ASP A 46 0.17 -0.32 8.15
N LEU A 47 0.77 0.46 7.27
CA LEU A 47 2.13 0.98 7.41
C LEU A 47 2.30 1.88 8.63
N GLN A 48 1.34 2.79 8.88
CA GLN A 48 1.37 3.66 10.06
C GLN A 48 1.33 2.84 11.35
N LYS A 49 0.40 1.88 11.45
CA LYS A 49 0.26 1.01 12.62
C LYS A 49 1.54 0.22 12.87
N GLN A 50 2.10 -0.40 11.83
CA GLN A 50 3.29 -1.21 11.95
C GLN A 50 4.51 -0.37 12.33
N SER A 51 4.62 0.85 11.78
CA SER A 51 5.72 1.76 12.09
C SER A 51 5.67 2.25 13.54
N GLN A 52 4.47 2.52 14.07
CA GLN A 52 4.27 2.84 15.48
C GLN A 52 4.65 1.68 16.40
N GLN A 53 4.26 0.45 16.06
CA GLN A 53 4.62 -0.75 16.84
C GLN A 53 6.12 -1.02 16.87
N LEU A 54 6.81 -0.73 15.77
CA LEU A 54 8.26 -0.91 15.65
C LEU A 54 9.06 0.29 16.19
N GLY A 55 8.39 1.37 16.63
CA GLY A 55 9.05 2.57 17.14
C GLY A 55 9.86 3.34 16.08
N LEU A 56 9.45 3.26 14.81
CA LEU A 56 10.16 3.94 13.72
C LEU A 56 9.83 5.44 13.72
N ALA A 57 10.83 6.27 14.00
CA ALA A 57 10.68 7.72 13.98
C ALA A 57 10.47 8.24 12.54
N GLY A 58 9.50 9.15 12.35
CA GLY A 58 9.24 9.80 11.05
C GLY A 58 8.11 9.19 10.21
N TRP A 59 7.24 8.38 10.82
CA TRP A 59 5.99 7.86 10.25
C TRP A 59 4.74 8.51 10.83
#